data_AF-A0A6L2PGX1-F1
#
_entry.id   AF-A0A6L2PGX1-F1
#
_cell.length_a   1.000
_cell.length_b   1.000
_cell.length_c   1.000
_cell.angle_alpha   90.00
_cell.angle_beta   90.00
_cell.angle_gamma   90.00
#
_symmetry.space_group_name_H-M   'P 1'
#
loop_
_entity.id
_entity.type
_entity.pdbx_description
1 polymer ?
#
loop_
_entity_poly.entity_id
_entity_poly.type
_entity_poly.pdbx_seq_one_letter_code
_entity_poly.pdbx_strand_id
1 'polypeptide(L)'
;MEEAAWPVLYYVVPHVITRSIRRAVILAGYSSAGRCRKRQCRRTFPRSYQPAKDINWLSVDVIVLVGDPTHGLRKTRMLRPRDARLMCVVAGKAVDLRIRKLRRSAAMSFPKRYFVNSLQDYRVGNETFADKNWNSQIQQTVNIITDRQKRSVKAAEGGLYVGVAGVGYMLYHMSLSPTFVGEKSKLLEKGLAYIQPALEYAESNKNDKSQKSAFVLGNAGIYAVAAAVYHALGDRNNADRYLKAYIDSAANCKPLNFLRCGGDELLVGRAGYLSGVLWLEKVFGKETFPAKDINELCKCIMESGRKYAQRHRSPCPLMFSYYDVEYLGAAHGLSGILQMLLSFPAYLQSDPKAEQDVKASVDYLLSLQSPSGNFPCATDELGSRARPEADELVHWCHGAPGSVVYLMAKAYLYWKEDKYLRSCLKCGDLVWMKGLLKKGPGTCHGVAGSGHVFLLLYRLTGDPKHLHRAHVFADFIFSPEFSQGARTPDSPYSLYEGLAGTVCYLVDILKPDQAAFPFFDVF
;
A
#
# COMPACT_ATOMS: atom_id res chain seq x y z
N MET A 1 -44.29 -25.56 -6.31
CA MET A 1 -43.03 -25.51 -7.09
C MET A 1 -43.11 -24.25 -7.93
N GLU A 2 -42.56 -23.16 -7.41
CA GLU A 2 -42.41 -21.88 -8.11
C GLU A 2 -40.93 -21.54 -8.07
N GLU A 3 -40.33 -21.47 -9.26
CA GLU A 3 -38.99 -21.00 -9.51
C GLU A 3 -38.97 -19.47 -9.50
N ALA A 4 -38.06 -18.87 -8.73
CA ALA A 4 -37.78 -17.45 -8.78
C ALA A 4 -36.55 -17.21 -9.67
N ALA A 5 -36.82 -16.72 -10.89
CA ALA A 5 -35.82 -16.22 -11.82
C ALA A 5 -35.28 -14.84 -11.37
N TRP A 6 -33.96 -14.67 -11.45
CA TRP A 6 -33.26 -13.40 -11.19
C TRP A 6 -33.25 -12.51 -12.44
N PRO A 7 -33.39 -11.18 -12.33
CA PRO A 7 -33.44 -10.30 -13.49
C PRO A 7 -32.06 -10.05 -14.10
N VAL A 8 -31.99 -10.23 -15.42
CA VAL A 8 -30.86 -9.86 -16.29
C VAL A 8 -30.95 -8.37 -16.61
N LEU A 9 -29.94 -7.58 -16.26
CA LEU A 9 -29.78 -6.20 -16.75
C LEU A 9 -28.72 -6.14 -17.85
N TYR A 10 -29.17 -5.81 -19.06
CA TYR A 10 -28.33 -5.40 -20.18
C TYR A 10 -27.87 -3.95 -19.98
N TYR A 11 -26.58 -3.67 -20.10
CA TYR A 11 -26.06 -2.31 -20.26
C TYR A 11 -25.33 -2.18 -21.60
N VAL A 12 -25.82 -1.22 -22.39
CA VAL A 12 -25.28 -0.80 -23.69
C VAL A 12 -24.08 0.11 -23.47
N VAL A 13 -22.99 -0.17 -24.18
CA VAL A 13 -21.72 0.58 -24.17
C VAL A 13 -21.74 1.67 -25.26
N PRO A 14 -21.36 2.91 -24.95
CA PRO A 14 -20.83 3.82 -25.96
C PRO A 14 -19.29 3.82 -25.95
N HIS A 15 -18.70 3.51 -27.09
CA HIS A 15 -17.27 3.65 -27.39
C HIS A 15 -16.91 5.12 -27.70
N VAL A 16 -15.59 5.41 -27.81
CA VAL A 16 -14.92 6.60 -28.41
C VAL A 16 -14.70 7.73 -27.36
N ILE A 17 -13.51 8.27 -26.97
CA ILE A 17 -12.14 8.41 -27.50
C ILE A 17 -11.07 8.31 -26.39
N THR A 18 -9.96 7.65 -26.71
CA THR A 18 -8.75 7.38 -25.93
C THR A 18 -7.67 8.47 -26.02
N ARG A 19 -6.74 8.47 -25.04
CA ARG A 19 -5.48 9.25 -24.92
C ARG A 19 -5.63 10.67 -24.36
N SER A 20 -5.69 10.80 -23.02
CA SER A 20 -5.04 11.89 -22.24
C SER A 20 -5.30 11.84 -20.73
N ILE A 21 -6.12 10.93 -20.21
CA ILE A 21 -6.45 10.88 -18.77
C ILE A 21 -6.00 9.53 -18.17
N ARG A 22 -4.69 9.36 -17.97
CA ARG A 22 -4.13 8.30 -17.10
C ARG A 22 -2.90 8.73 -16.28
N ARG A 23 -2.49 10.01 -16.35
CA ARG A 23 -1.47 10.59 -15.45
C ARG A 23 -2.04 11.21 -14.16
N ALA A 24 -3.35 11.21 -13.96
CA ALA A 24 -4.01 11.95 -12.88
C ALA A 24 -4.20 11.15 -11.58
N VAL A 25 -3.89 9.84 -11.53
CA VAL A 25 -4.16 9.00 -10.34
C VAL A 25 -3.00 9.01 -9.32
N ILE A 26 -1.89 9.70 -9.62
CA ILE A 26 -0.76 9.85 -8.68
C ILE A 26 -0.80 11.19 -7.89
N LEU A 27 -1.75 12.09 -8.17
CA LEU A 27 -1.79 13.45 -7.58
C LEU A 27 -3.15 13.86 -6.99
N ALA A 28 -3.91 12.94 -6.40
CA ALA A 28 -5.12 13.30 -5.66
C ALA A 28 -4.82 13.49 -4.17
N GLY A 29 -4.20 14.63 -3.83
CA GLY A 29 -3.88 14.90 -2.44
C GLY A 29 -3.41 16.30 -2.06
N TYR A 30 -3.67 17.38 -2.81
CA TYR A 30 -3.44 18.73 -2.26
C TYR A 30 -4.42 19.79 -2.83
N SER A 31 -5.29 20.27 -1.94
CA SER A 31 -5.92 21.59 -2.03
C SER A 31 -5.41 22.40 -0.84
N SER A 32 -4.51 23.34 -1.08
CA SER A 32 -4.38 24.53 -0.24
C SER A 32 -3.60 25.62 -0.96
N ALA A 33 -4.20 26.81 -0.94
CA ALA A 33 -3.73 28.01 -1.61
C ALA A 33 -2.45 28.57 -0.96
N GLY A 34 -1.46 28.91 -1.79
CA GLY A 34 -0.26 29.64 -1.38
C GLY A 34 0.18 30.61 -2.46
N ARG A 35 -0.04 31.92 -2.23
CA ARG A 35 0.41 33.01 -3.10
C ARG A 35 1.94 33.02 -3.18
N CYS A 36 2.51 32.96 -4.38
CA CYS A 36 3.93 33.21 -4.60
C CYS A 36 4.16 34.57 -5.28
N ARG A 37 5.06 35.37 -4.68
CA ARG A 37 5.42 36.74 -5.07
C ARG A 37 6.38 36.72 -6.28
N LYS A 38 6.19 37.70 -7.16
CA LYS A 38 7.06 38.07 -8.30
C LYS A 38 8.50 38.39 -7.86
N ARG A 39 9.49 37.94 -8.63
CA ARG A 39 10.76 38.62 -9.00
C ARG A 39 11.47 37.78 -10.08
N GLN A 40 11.34 38.14 -11.36
CA GLN A 40 12.24 38.99 -12.17
C GLN A 40 13.62 38.39 -12.44
N CYS A 41 13.83 37.86 -13.65
CA CYS A 41 15.11 37.94 -14.36
C CYS A 41 14.86 37.93 -15.88
N ARG A 42 15.37 38.96 -16.55
CA ARG A 42 15.31 39.23 -18.00
C ARG A 42 16.52 38.60 -18.71
N ARG A 43 16.32 38.12 -19.95
CA ARG A 43 17.09 38.44 -21.20
C ARG A 43 16.86 37.34 -22.27
N THR A 44 16.10 37.64 -23.35
CA THR A 44 16.50 37.92 -24.78
C THR A 44 16.69 36.63 -25.62
N PHE A 45 16.14 36.36 -26.82
CA PHE A 45 15.62 37.09 -28.02
C PHE A 45 14.63 36.14 -28.82
N PRO A 46 14.24 36.36 -30.11
CA PRO A 46 13.10 37.14 -30.62
C PRO A 46 11.97 36.33 -31.34
N ARG A 47 10.89 37.07 -31.62
CA ARG A 47 9.70 36.89 -32.51
C ARG A 47 9.89 35.89 -33.67
N SER A 48 8.92 35.03 -34.01
CA SER A 48 7.59 35.40 -34.54
C SER A 48 6.60 34.21 -34.55
N TYR A 49 5.37 34.42 -34.05
CA TYR A 49 4.07 34.05 -34.65
C TYR A 49 2.95 34.34 -33.64
N GLN A 50 1.94 35.13 -34.03
CA GLN A 50 0.74 35.41 -33.23
C GLN A 50 -0.25 34.24 -33.32
N PRO A 51 -0.97 33.89 -32.24
CA PRO A 51 -2.19 33.11 -32.34
C PRO A 51 -3.44 33.98 -32.23
N ALA A 52 -4.42 33.66 -33.08
CA ALA A 52 -5.78 34.19 -33.05
C ALA A 52 -6.54 33.72 -31.79
N LYS A 53 -7.39 34.62 -31.30
CA LYS A 53 -8.41 34.38 -30.26
C LYS A 53 -9.55 33.56 -30.85
N ASP A 54 -10.07 32.59 -30.09
CA ASP A 54 -11.48 32.50 -29.70
C ASP A 54 -11.84 31.14 -29.08
N ILE A 55 -12.94 31.15 -28.33
CA ILE A 55 -13.77 30.04 -27.81
C ILE A 55 -13.75 29.87 -26.27
N ASN A 56 -14.62 30.68 -25.67
CA ASN A 56 -15.73 30.38 -24.74
C ASN A 56 -15.58 29.35 -23.62
N TRP A 57 -15.70 29.89 -22.40
CA TRP A 57 -16.13 29.21 -21.19
C TRP A 57 -17.67 29.20 -21.13
N LEU A 58 -18.29 28.02 -21.13
CA LEU A 58 -19.70 27.85 -20.77
C LEU A 58 -19.78 26.99 -19.50
N SER A 59 -19.95 27.68 -18.38
CA SER A 59 -20.50 27.15 -17.14
C SER A 59 -22.01 27.05 -17.29
N VAL A 60 -22.56 25.83 -17.20
CA VAL A 60 -24.00 25.60 -17.12
C VAL A 60 -24.30 24.97 -15.76
N ASP A 61 -24.77 25.81 -14.83
CA ASP A 61 -25.51 25.39 -13.65
C ASP A 61 -26.93 25.01 -14.10
N VAL A 62 -27.30 23.73 -14.00
CA VAL A 62 -28.71 23.31 -14.12
C VAL A 62 -29.29 23.21 -12.72
N ILE A 63 -29.97 24.29 -12.33
CA ILE A 63 -30.88 24.33 -11.19
C ILE A 63 -32.20 23.70 -11.63
N VAL A 64 -32.66 22.69 -10.89
CA VAL A 64 -33.98 22.09 -11.04
C VAL A 64 -35.04 23.08 -10.55
N LEU A 65 -35.87 23.58 -11.48
CA LEU A 65 -37.06 24.38 -11.18
C LEU A 65 -38.25 23.43 -10.95
N VAL A 66 -38.87 23.53 -9.78
CA VAL A 66 -40.26 23.14 -9.55
C VAL A 66 -41.02 24.45 -9.33
N GLY A 67 -41.92 24.78 -10.24
CA GLY A 67 -42.82 25.92 -10.12
C GLY A 67 -44.23 25.48 -9.77
N ASP A 68 -44.89 26.24 -8.90
CA ASP A 68 -46.26 26.74 -9.15
C ASP A 68 -46.47 28.04 -8.33
N PRO A 69 -47.19 29.06 -8.85
CA PRO A 69 -47.12 30.44 -8.37
C PRO A 69 -48.33 30.83 -7.50
N THR A 70 -48.16 31.78 -6.59
CA THR A 70 -49.17 32.81 -6.32
C THR A 70 -48.62 33.94 -5.43
N HIS A 71 -48.54 35.14 -6.03
CA HIS A 71 -48.83 36.48 -5.50
C HIS A 71 -48.27 36.95 -4.13
N GLY A 72 -47.61 38.13 -4.18
CA GLY A 72 -47.93 39.20 -3.23
C GLY A 72 -46.79 39.85 -2.46
N LEU A 73 -46.21 40.90 -3.06
CA LEU A 73 -45.54 42.08 -2.45
C LEU A 73 -45.67 42.28 -0.92
N ARG A 74 -44.54 42.51 -0.21
CA ARG A 74 -44.14 43.82 0.36
C ARG A 74 -42.89 43.74 1.27
N LYS A 75 -42.08 44.79 1.18
CA LYS A 75 -40.90 45.14 2.00
C LYS A 75 -41.27 45.34 3.48
N THR A 76 -40.35 45.05 4.40
CA THR A 76 -39.84 46.01 5.41
C THR A 76 -38.69 45.43 6.26
N ARG A 77 -38.03 46.34 6.99
CA ARG A 77 -36.62 46.42 7.38
C ARG A 77 -36.39 45.94 8.82
N MET A 78 -35.14 45.56 9.11
CA MET A 78 -34.49 45.29 10.41
C MET A 78 -35.05 45.99 11.66
N LEU A 79 -34.92 45.33 12.82
CA LEU A 79 -34.38 45.89 14.09
C LEU A 79 -34.08 44.76 15.12
N ARG A 80 -32.98 44.92 15.89
CA ARG A 80 -32.62 44.19 17.13
C ARG A 80 -32.41 45.28 18.23
N PRO A 81 -32.08 44.92 19.49
CA PRO A 81 -32.89 44.35 20.58
C PRO A 81 -32.91 45.31 21.80
N ARG A 82 -33.72 45.07 22.85
CA ARG A 82 -33.43 45.59 24.23
C ARG A 82 -34.29 44.95 25.32
N ASP A 83 -33.68 44.89 26.49
CA ASP A 83 -33.99 44.14 27.71
C ASP A 83 -35.21 44.62 28.51
N ALA A 84 -35.87 43.71 29.25
CA ALA A 84 -36.02 43.77 30.71
C ALA A 84 -37.01 42.70 31.26
N ARG A 85 -36.74 42.31 32.52
CA ARG A 85 -37.30 41.22 33.33
C ARG A 85 -38.71 41.51 33.87
N LEU A 86 -39.57 40.48 34.05
CA LEU A 86 -40.07 40.04 35.38
C LEU A 86 -40.90 38.75 35.29
N MET A 87 -40.89 38.02 36.41
CA MET A 87 -41.42 36.69 36.70
C MET A 87 -42.94 36.54 36.54
N CYS A 88 -43.40 35.38 36.06
CA CYS A 88 -44.52 34.69 36.70
C CYS A 88 -44.52 33.17 36.41
N VAL A 89 -44.79 32.45 37.49
CA VAL A 89 -44.82 31.01 37.74
C VAL A 89 -45.74 30.24 36.78
N VAL A 90 -45.25 29.18 36.13
CA VAL A 90 -45.97 27.89 36.01
C VAL A 90 -44.96 26.75 35.97
N ALA A 91 -45.10 25.84 36.93
CA ALA A 91 -44.34 24.62 37.08
C ALA A 91 -44.71 23.57 36.01
N GLY A 92 -43.73 22.76 35.61
CA GLY A 92 -43.94 21.49 34.93
C GLY A 92 -43.45 21.44 33.49
N LYS A 93 -42.50 20.53 33.23
CA LYS A 93 -41.88 20.17 31.93
C LYS A 93 -40.60 20.92 31.54
N ALA A 94 -39.55 20.83 32.37
CA ALA A 94 -38.19 21.25 31.97
C ALA A 94 -37.06 20.27 32.36
N VAL A 95 -37.37 18.98 32.59
CA VAL A 95 -36.35 17.95 32.88
C VAL A 95 -36.07 17.03 31.68
N ASP A 96 -36.98 16.94 30.70
CA ASP A 96 -36.83 15.96 29.59
C ASP A 96 -36.25 16.54 28.28
N LEU A 97 -35.95 17.85 28.24
CA LEU A 97 -35.34 18.51 27.08
C LEU A 97 -33.82 18.71 27.21
N ARG A 98 -33.24 18.64 28.43
CA ARG A 98 -31.79 18.71 28.61
C ARG A 98 -31.10 17.36 28.41
N ILE A 99 -31.78 16.24 28.69
CA ILE A 99 -31.22 14.89 28.43
C ILE A 99 -31.28 14.55 26.92
N ARG A 100 -32.27 15.05 26.18
CA ARG A 100 -32.34 14.90 24.71
C ARG A 100 -31.40 15.83 23.93
N LYS A 101 -30.99 16.97 24.52
CA LYS A 101 -30.01 17.89 23.90
C LYS A 101 -28.55 17.56 24.26
N LEU A 102 -28.31 16.90 25.39
CA LEU A 102 -26.99 16.34 25.74
C LEU A 102 -26.71 14.95 25.12
N ARG A 103 -27.72 14.25 24.61
CA ARG A 103 -27.54 13.02 23.79
C ARG A 103 -27.42 13.25 22.29
N ARG A 104 -27.41 14.51 21.82
CA ARG A 104 -27.20 14.87 20.41
C ARG A 104 -25.96 15.73 20.15
N SER A 105 -25.09 15.94 21.14
CA SER A 105 -23.83 16.70 20.99
C SER A 105 -22.57 15.83 20.90
N ALA A 106 -22.72 14.52 20.71
CA ALA A 106 -21.65 13.66 20.21
C ALA A 106 -22.31 12.53 19.42
N ALA A 107 -22.80 12.84 18.22
CA ALA A 107 -22.76 11.81 17.20
C ALA A 107 -21.27 11.47 17.06
N MET A 108 -20.81 10.40 17.70
CA MET A 108 -19.47 9.88 17.46
C MET A 108 -19.39 9.65 15.96
N SER A 109 -18.72 10.55 15.25
CA SER A 109 -18.58 10.39 13.81
C SER A 109 -17.79 9.10 13.63
N PHE A 110 -18.43 8.07 13.10
CA PHE A 110 -17.75 6.80 12.85
C PHE A 110 -16.48 7.06 12.04
N PRO A 111 -15.35 6.40 12.39
CA PRO A 111 -14.09 6.64 11.70
C PRO A 111 -14.25 6.41 10.18
N LYS A 112 -13.70 7.33 9.38
CA LYS A 112 -13.84 7.28 7.91
C LYS A 112 -12.98 6.20 7.26
N ARG A 113 -11.89 5.79 7.91
CA ARG A 113 -10.84 4.94 7.32
C ARG A 113 -10.86 3.50 7.80
N TYR A 114 -11.38 3.25 9.00
CA TYR A 114 -11.37 1.94 9.62
C TYR A 114 -12.73 1.62 10.28
N PHE A 115 -12.98 0.33 10.48
CA PHE A 115 -14.04 -0.19 11.32
C PHE A 115 -13.56 -0.16 12.77
N VAL A 116 -14.42 0.28 13.69
CA VAL A 116 -14.08 0.27 15.11
C VAL A 116 -13.92 -1.17 15.54
N ASN A 117 -12.73 -1.56 16.01
CA ASN A 117 -12.48 -2.94 16.40
C ASN A 117 -13.25 -3.27 17.69
N SER A 118 -14.32 -4.05 17.55
CA SER A 118 -15.13 -4.60 18.63
C SER A 118 -14.83 -6.09 18.89
N LEU A 119 -13.86 -6.67 18.18
CA LEU A 119 -13.50 -8.08 18.24
C LEU A 119 -12.78 -8.37 19.56
N GLN A 120 -12.97 -9.58 20.09
CA GLN A 120 -12.34 -9.98 21.35
C GLN A 120 -10.83 -10.15 21.15
N ASP A 121 -10.04 -9.44 21.96
CA ASP A 121 -8.59 -9.62 22.00
C ASP A 121 -8.20 -10.91 22.75
N TYR A 122 -6.97 -11.36 22.54
CA TYR A 122 -6.46 -12.62 23.08
C TYR A 122 -6.63 -12.69 24.61
N ARG A 123 -7.07 -13.86 25.08
CA ARG A 123 -7.09 -14.25 26.49
C ARG A 123 -6.49 -15.65 26.59
N VAL A 124 -5.62 -15.84 27.57
CA VAL A 124 -5.02 -17.15 27.86
C VAL A 124 -6.15 -18.17 28.05
N GLY A 125 -6.06 -19.31 27.35
CA GLY A 125 -7.06 -20.39 27.40
C GLY A 125 -8.27 -20.24 26.46
N ASN A 126 -8.33 -19.20 25.61
CA ASN A 126 -9.38 -19.00 24.60
C ASN A 126 -8.82 -19.09 23.17
N GLU A 127 -7.89 -20.02 22.94
CA GLU A 127 -7.24 -20.24 21.65
C GLU A 127 -8.23 -20.88 20.67
N THR A 128 -8.94 -20.07 19.89
CA THR A 128 -9.98 -20.54 18.97
C THR A 128 -9.48 -20.87 17.56
N PHE A 129 -8.16 -20.93 17.33
CA PHE A 129 -7.59 -21.09 15.97
C PHE A 129 -7.65 -22.52 15.44
N ALA A 130 -7.72 -23.51 16.32
CA ALA A 130 -7.56 -24.92 15.95
C ALA A 130 -8.68 -25.44 15.03
N ASP A 131 -9.87 -24.80 15.04
CA ASP A 131 -11.07 -25.35 14.39
C ASP A 131 -11.41 -24.73 13.03
N LYS A 132 -10.67 -23.69 12.57
CA LYS A 132 -10.99 -23.01 11.31
C LYS A 132 -10.26 -23.60 10.11
N ASN A 133 -11.02 -24.29 9.26
CA ASN A 133 -10.54 -24.80 7.99
C ASN A 133 -10.45 -23.68 6.93
N TRP A 134 -9.31 -22.98 6.90
CA TRP A 134 -9.01 -21.98 5.88
C TRP A 134 -8.92 -22.53 4.46
N ASN A 135 -8.76 -23.85 4.27
CA ASN A 135 -8.51 -24.44 2.96
C ASN A 135 -9.68 -24.20 2.01
N SER A 136 -10.92 -24.40 2.51
CA SER A 136 -12.13 -24.15 1.72
C SER A 136 -12.24 -22.69 1.33
N GLN A 137 -11.99 -21.77 2.28
CA GLN A 137 -12.05 -20.33 2.03
C GLN A 137 -10.98 -19.88 1.01
N ILE A 138 -9.77 -20.42 1.09
CA ILE A 138 -8.69 -20.18 0.14
C ILE A 138 -9.11 -20.64 -1.26
N GLN A 139 -9.56 -21.89 -1.41
CA GLN A 139 -9.98 -22.43 -2.70
C GLN A 139 -11.15 -21.65 -3.31
N GLN A 140 -12.16 -21.28 -2.50
CA GLN A 140 -13.28 -20.46 -2.96
C GLN A 140 -12.80 -19.09 -3.45
N THR A 141 -11.91 -18.44 -2.71
CA THR A 141 -11.36 -17.13 -3.07
C THR A 141 -10.53 -17.22 -4.37
N VAL A 142 -9.73 -18.28 -4.52
CA VAL A 142 -8.98 -18.56 -5.75
C VAL A 142 -9.92 -18.77 -6.93
N ASN A 143 -11.02 -19.50 -6.75
CA ASN A 143 -12.01 -19.70 -7.81
C ASN A 143 -12.62 -18.37 -8.27
N ILE A 144 -13.06 -17.52 -7.33
CA ILE A 144 -13.57 -16.18 -7.62
C ILE A 144 -12.58 -15.37 -8.46
N ILE A 145 -11.31 -15.34 -8.05
CA ILE A 145 -10.24 -14.63 -8.78
C ILE A 145 -10.12 -15.21 -10.19
N THR A 146 -10.08 -16.54 -10.31
CA THR A 146 -9.75 -17.16 -11.58
C THR A 146 -10.88 -17.15 -12.60
N ASP A 147 -12.12 -17.04 -12.12
CA ASP A 147 -13.32 -16.90 -12.96
C ASP A 147 -13.48 -15.47 -13.47
N ARG A 148 -13.03 -14.47 -12.69
CA ARG A 148 -13.30 -13.05 -12.98
C ARG A 148 -12.09 -12.28 -13.52
N GLN A 149 -10.87 -12.66 -13.15
CA GLN A 149 -9.65 -11.99 -13.61
C GLN A 149 -9.23 -12.48 -14.99
N LYS A 150 -9.38 -11.62 -15.99
CA LYS A 150 -8.98 -11.89 -17.38
C LYS A 150 -7.46 -12.05 -17.49
N ARG A 151 -7.04 -13.10 -18.20
CA ARG A 151 -5.64 -13.38 -18.58
C ARG A 151 -5.34 -12.71 -19.92
N SER A 152 -4.88 -11.47 -19.91
CA SER A 152 -4.56 -10.74 -21.15
C SER A 152 -3.42 -9.76 -20.94
N VAL A 153 -2.72 -9.41 -22.03
CA VAL A 153 -1.61 -8.44 -22.02
C VAL A 153 -2.03 -7.10 -21.41
N LYS A 154 -3.27 -6.64 -21.67
CA LYS A 154 -3.80 -5.41 -21.07
C LYS A 154 -3.91 -5.50 -19.55
N ALA A 155 -4.22 -6.68 -19.02
CA ALA A 155 -4.34 -6.91 -17.59
C ALA A 155 -2.98 -7.10 -16.91
N ALA A 156 -1.87 -7.09 -17.66
CA ALA A 156 -0.51 -7.16 -17.10
C ALA A 156 0.07 -5.79 -16.71
N GLU A 157 -0.57 -4.69 -17.11
CA GLU A 157 -0.21 -3.34 -16.68
C GLU A 157 -0.18 -3.26 -15.15
N GLY A 158 0.90 -2.70 -14.59
CA GLY A 158 1.12 -2.62 -13.13
C GLY A 158 1.76 -3.85 -12.49
N GLY A 159 2.35 -4.74 -13.31
CA GLY A 159 3.31 -5.76 -12.86
C GLY A 159 2.75 -6.71 -11.81
N LEU A 160 3.49 -6.89 -10.72
CA LEU A 160 3.08 -7.71 -9.58
C LEU A 160 2.05 -7.01 -8.69
N TYR A 161 1.99 -5.68 -8.73
CA TYR A 161 1.15 -4.88 -7.84
C TYR A 161 -0.34 -5.06 -8.14
N VAL A 162 -0.77 -4.61 -9.32
CA VAL A 162 -2.18 -4.67 -9.79
C VAL A 162 -2.38 -5.60 -10.99
N GLY A 163 -1.29 -5.98 -11.66
CA GLY A 163 -1.33 -6.79 -12.87
C GLY A 163 -1.49 -8.29 -12.62
N VAL A 164 -1.76 -9.03 -13.70
CA VAL A 164 -1.96 -10.49 -13.67
C VAL A 164 -0.74 -11.28 -13.20
N ALA A 165 0.46 -10.72 -13.26
CA ALA A 165 1.65 -11.38 -12.72
C ALA A 165 1.57 -11.56 -11.20
N GLY A 166 0.89 -10.66 -10.49
CA GLY A 166 0.60 -10.82 -9.06
C GLY A 166 -0.33 -12.00 -8.76
N VAL A 167 -1.26 -12.32 -9.66
CA VAL A 167 -2.11 -13.53 -9.56
C VAL A 167 -1.30 -14.79 -9.84
N GLY A 168 -0.38 -14.73 -10.80
CA GLY A 168 0.60 -15.79 -11.03
C GLY A 168 1.44 -16.08 -9.78
N TYR A 169 1.93 -15.03 -9.11
CA TYR A 169 2.62 -15.16 -7.84
C TYR A 169 1.74 -15.77 -6.73
N MET A 170 0.48 -15.36 -6.60
CA MET A 170 -0.43 -15.95 -5.61
C MET A 170 -0.56 -17.47 -5.80
N LEU A 171 -0.73 -17.94 -7.04
CA LEU A 171 -0.82 -19.38 -7.33
C LEU A 171 0.49 -20.11 -7.05
N TYR A 172 1.62 -19.49 -7.39
CA TYR A 172 2.95 -19.98 -7.01
C TYR A 172 3.09 -20.11 -5.49
N HIS A 173 2.78 -19.05 -4.74
CA HIS A 173 2.88 -19.01 -3.28
C HIS A 173 2.02 -20.09 -2.62
N MET A 174 0.76 -20.23 -3.08
CA MET A 174 -0.14 -21.29 -2.62
C MET A 174 0.44 -22.69 -2.89
N SER A 175 1.11 -22.90 -4.03
CA SER A 175 1.71 -24.19 -4.39
C SER A 175 2.89 -24.62 -3.49
N LEU A 176 3.48 -23.68 -2.74
CA LEU A 176 4.55 -23.95 -1.79
C LEU A 176 4.03 -24.44 -0.43
N SER A 177 2.74 -24.27 -0.16
CA SER A 177 2.14 -24.71 1.11
C SER A 177 2.01 -26.24 1.15
N PRO A 178 2.45 -26.91 2.23
CA PRO A 178 2.26 -28.35 2.40
C PRO A 178 0.79 -28.79 2.27
N THR A 179 -0.14 -27.90 2.65
CA THR A 179 -1.58 -28.12 2.57
C THR A 179 -2.07 -28.38 1.15
N PHE A 180 -1.43 -27.79 0.13
CA PHE A 180 -1.85 -27.87 -1.28
C PHE A 180 -0.88 -28.70 -2.14
N VAL A 181 -0.08 -29.57 -1.52
CA VAL A 181 0.91 -30.40 -2.23
C VAL A 181 0.30 -31.24 -3.36
N GLY A 182 -0.91 -31.77 -3.17
CA GLY A 182 -1.62 -32.56 -4.18
C GLY A 182 -2.10 -31.74 -5.39
N GLU A 183 -2.23 -30.42 -5.23
CA GLU A 183 -2.66 -29.50 -6.29
C GLU A 183 -1.47 -28.73 -6.91
N LYS A 184 -0.24 -28.97 -6.43
CA LYS A 184 0.95 -28.18 -6.78
C LYS A 184 1.12 -27.97 -8.28
N SER A 185 1.13 -29.04 -9.08
CA SER A 185 1.32 -28.93 -10.54
C SER A 185 0.21 -28.12 -11.20
N LYS A 186 -1.05 -28.36 -10.81
CA LYS A 186 -2.22 -27.64 -11.34
C LYS A 186 -2.19 -26.14 -10.98
N LEU A 187 -1.77 -25.80 -9.76
CA LEU A 187 -1.60 -24.42 -9.32
C LEU A 187 -0.50 -23.72 -10.13
N LEU A 188 0.64 -24.38 -10.34
CA LEU A 188 1.76 -23.84 -11.11
C LEU A 188 1.41 -23.65 -12.59
N GLU A 189 0.75 -24.61 -13.23
CA GLU A 189 0.27 -24.50 -14.62
C GLU A 189 -0.74 -23.35 -14.76
N LYS A 190 -1.68 -23.24 -13.80
CA LYS A 190 -2.63 -22.13 -13.78
C LYS A 190 -1.92 -20.79 -13.56
N GLY A 191 -0.91 -20.75 -12.69
CA GLY A 191 -0.05 -19.59 -12.46
C GLY A 191 0.66 -19.16 -13.75
N LEU A 192 1.22 -20.12 -14.48
CA LEU A 192 1.89 -19.88 -15.75
C LEU A 192 0.94 -19.25 -16.79
N ALA A 193 -0.32 -19.66 -16.83
CA ALA A 193 -1.33 -19.06 -17.72
C ALA A 193 -1.62 -17.57 -17.42
N TYR A 194 -1.35 -17.08 -16.20
CA TYR A 194 -1.37 -15.65 -15.88
C TYR A 194 -0.05 -14.94 -16.20
N ILE A 195 1.07 -15.67 -16.11
CA ILE A 195 2.42 -15.14 -16.36
C ILE A 195 2.70 -14.96 -17.86
N GLN A 196 2.23 -15.86 -18.73
CA GLN A 196 2.42 -15.77 -20.19
C GLN A 196 2.01 -14.40 -20.78
N PRO A 197 0.78 -13.90 -20.59
CA PRO A 197 0.42 -12.57 -21.09
C PRO A 197 1.21 -11.43 -20.40
N ALA A 198 1.71 -11.64 -19.18
CA ALA A 198 2.60 -10.67 -18.54
C ALA A 198 4.00 -10.65 -19.17
N LEU A 199 4.51 -11.78 -19.61
CA LEU A 199 5.77 -11.86 -20.36
C LEU A 199 5.65 -11.19 -21.73
N GLU A 200 4.52 -11.34 -22.42
CA GLU A 200 4.23 -10.59 -23.66
C GLU A 200 4.19 -9.07 -23.42
N TYR A 201 3.60 -8.65 -22.29
CA TYR A 201 3.63 -7.24 -21.88
C TYR A 201 5.06 -6.75 -21.60
N ALA A 202 5.86 -7.55 -20.88
CA ALA A 202 7.24 -7.20 -20.55
C ALA A 202 8.11 -7.07 -21.81
N GLU A 203 7.95 -7.97 -22.78
CA GLU A 203 8.64 -7.91 -24.07
C GLU A 203 8.25 -6.65 -24.85
N SER A 204 6.96 -6.31 -24.87
CA SER A 204 6.43 -5.09 -25.52
C SER A 204 6.97 -3.80 -24.88
N ASN A 205 7.31 -3.84 -23.59
CA ASN A 205 7.80 -2.70 -22.81
C ASN A 205 9.28 -2.81 -22.42
N LYS A 206 10.07 -3.68 -23.08
CA LYS A 206 11.47 -3.95 -22.70
C LYS A 206 12.40 -2.74 -22.76
N ASN A 207 12.04 -1.74 -23.56
CA ASN A 207 12.80 -0.50 -23.75
C ASN A 207 12.37 0.62 -22.80
N ASP A 208 11.28 0.46 -22.04
CA ASP A 208 10.86 1.45 -21.06
C ASP A 208 11.73 1.34 -19.80
N LYS A 209 12.56 2.37 -19.57
CA LYS A 209 13.46 2.44 -18.41
C LYS A 209 12.73 2.40 -17.07
N SER A 210 11.48 2.88 -17.01
CA SER A 210 10.66 2.85 -15.79
C SER A 210 10.12 1.46 -15.47
N GLN A 211 10.04 0.58 -16.47
CA GLN A 211 9.52 -0.78 -16.32
C GLN A 211 10.66 -1.80 -16.17
N LYS A 212 11.79 -1.56 -16.86
CA LYS A 212 12.83 -2.58 -17.06
C LYS A 212 13.37 -3.21 -15.78
N SER A 213 13.76 -2.40 -14.79
CA SER A 213 14.28 -2.87 -13.50
C SER A 213 13.27 -2.78 -12.35
N ALA A 214 12.06 -2.27 -12.63
CA ALA A 214 11.04 -2.11 -11.61
C ALA A 214 10.52 -3.49 -11.19
N PHE A 215 10.68 -3.82 -9.91
CA PHE A 215 10.33 -5.12 -9.39
C PHE A 215 8.82 -5.25 -9.17
N VAL A 216 8.24 -4.45 -8.28
CA VAL A 216 6.82 -4.61 -7.92
C VAL A 216 5.90 -4.14 -9.05
N LEU A 217 6.27 -3.07 -9.76
CA LEU A 217 5.42 -2.47 -10.80
C LEU A 217 5.80 -2.80 -12.25
N GLY A 218 6.92 -3.48 -12.50
CA GLY A 218 7.47 -3.62 -13.85
C GLY A 218 7.96 -5.02 -14.23
N ASN A 219 8.81 -5.04 -15.26
CA ASN A 219 9.23 -6.23 -15.97
C ASN A 219 10.10 -7.14 -15.10
N ALA A 220 10.91 -6.58 -14.19
CA ALA A 220 11.76 -7.37 -13.32
C ALA A 220 10.92 -8.31 -12.43
N GLY A 221 9.81 -7.83 -11.86
CA GLY A 221 8.93 -8.72 -11.09
C GLY A 221 8.29 -9.83 -11.92
N ILE A 222 7.89 -9.51 -13.16
CA ILE A 222 7.34 -10.50 -14.08
C ILE A 222 8.36 -11.60 -14.39
N TYR A 223 9.60 -11.22 -14.70
CA TYR A 223 10.68 -12.18 -14.95
C TYR A 223 11.00 -13.01 -13.72
N ALA A 224 11.02 -12.40 -12.53
CA ALA A 224 11.30 -13.11 -11.29
C ALA A 224 10.24 -14.19 -11.01
N VAL A 225 8.96 -13.85 -11.12
CA VAL A 225 7.87 -14.81 -10.89
C VAL A 225 7.83 -15.88 -11.98
N ALA A 226 8.10 -15.52 -13.24
CA ALA A 226 8.26 -16.51 -14.30
C ALA A 226 9.38 -17.50 -13.98
N ALA A 227 10.56 -17.01 -13.60
CA ALA A 227 11.70 -17.85 -13.22
C ALA A 227 11.34 -18.81 -12.08
N ALA A 228 10.66 -18.31 -11.05
CA ALA A 228 10.22 -19.12 -9.90
C ALA A 228 9.20 -20.20 -10.27
N VAL A 229 8.21 -19.87 -11.11
CA VAL A 229 7.18 -20.83 -11.57
C VAL A 229 7.80 -21.91 -12.44
N TYR A 230 8.63 -21.55 -13.42
CA TYR A 230 9.33 -22.52 -14.27
C TYR A 230 10.29 -23.40 -13.47
N HIS A 231 10.99 -22.81 -12.49
CA HIS A 231 11.84 -23.57 -11.58
C HIS A 231 11.05 -24.63 -10.80
N ALA A 232 9.89 -24.25 -10.25
CA ALA A 232 9.03 -25.16 -9.49
C ALA A 232 8.36 -26.25 -10.37
N LEU A 233 8.18 -25.99 -11.67
CA LEU A 233 7.72 -26.96 -12.68
C LEU A 233 8.84 -27.88 -13.17
N GLY A 234 10.11 -27.61 -12.85
CA GLY A 234 11.26 -28.37 -13.33
C GLY A 234 11.76 -27.97 -14.72
N ASP A 235 11.19 -26.93 -15.35
CA ASP A 235 11.66 -26.39 -16.63
C ASP A 235 12.85 -25.45 -16.40
N ARG A 236 14.04 -26.06 -16.34
CA ARG A 236 15.29 -25.34 -16.09
C ARG A 236 15.62 -24.32 -17.18
N ASN A 237 15.30 -24.62 -18.43
CA ASN A 237 15.64 -23.74 -19.55
C ASN A 237 14.92 -22.40 -19.47
N ASN A 238 13.60 -22.43 -19.22
CA ASN A 238 12.84 -21.19 -19.05
C ASN A 238 13.13 -20.53 -17.71
N ALA A 239 13.37 -21.29 -16.64
CA ALA A 239 13.78 -20.74 -15.35
C ALA A 239 15.06 -19.90 -15.48
N ASP A 240 16.11 -20.48 -16.08
CA ASP A 240 17.40 -19.82 -16.30
C ASP A 240 17.28 -18.64 -17.27
N ARG A 241 16.44 -18.74 -18.30
CA ARG A 241 16.17 -17.65 -19.24
C ARG A 241 15.61 -16.41 -18.54
N TYR A 242 14.58 -16.57 -17.70
CA TYR A 242 13.93 -15.44 -17.05
C TYR A 242 14.72 -14.93 -15.84
N LEU A 243 15.45 -15.81 -15.15
CA LEU A 243 16.44 -15.41 -14.15
C LEU A 243 17.53 -14.54 -14.79
N LYS A 244 18.06 -14.94 -15.96
CA LYS A 244 19.03 -14.12 -16.70
C LYS A 244 18.43 -12.78 -17.11
N ALA A 245 17.21 -12.75 -17.61
CA ALA A 245 16.53 -11.49 -17.97
C ALA A 245 16.39 -10.54 -16.77
N TYR A 246 16.14 -11.08 -15.58
CA TYR A 246 16.14 -10.33 -14.33
C TYR A 246 17.51 -9.77 -13.98
N ILE A 247 18.56 -10.60 -14.03
CA ILE A 247 19.95 -10.19 -13.75
C ILE A 247 20.40 -9.10 -14.72
N ASP A 248 20.16 -9.28 -16.02
CA ASP A 248 20.53 -8.31 -17.08
C ASP A 248 19.83 -6.95 -16.88
N SER A 249 18.70 -6.90 -16.18
CA SER A 249 17.99 -5.65 -15.90
C SER A 249 18.68 -4.77 -14.85
N ALA A 250 19.61 -5.31 -14.03
CA ALA A 250 20.37 -4.54 -13.04
C ALA A 250 21.09 -3.34 -13.65
N ALA A 251 21.61 -3.49 -14.88
CA ALA A 251 22.32 -2.42 -15.59
C ALA A 251 21.49 -1.14 -15.73
N ASN A 252 20.16 -1.23 -15.73
CA ASN A 252 19.26 -0.08 -15.83
C ASN A 252 19.26 0.79 -14.56
N CYS A 253 19.42 0.18 -13.38
CA CYS A 253 19.33 0.89 -12.10
C CYS A 253 20.69 1.28 -11.48
N LYS A 254 21.82 0.93 -12.12
CA LYS A 254 23.16 1.37 -11.71
C LYS A 254 23.39 2.88 -11.80
N PRO A 255 22.98 3.61 -12.86
CA PRO A 255 23.21 5.06 -12.93
C PRO A 255 22.46 5.81 -11.84
N LEU A 256 23.11 6.69 -11.08
CA LEU A 256 22.53 7.41 -9.92
C LEU A 256 21.13 7.99 -10.20
N ASN A 257 20.98 8.69 -11.33
CA ASN A 257 19.72 9.34 -11.74
C ASN A 257 19.00 8.59 -12.89
N PHE A 258 18.90 7.26 -12.82
CA PHE A 258 18.27 6.49 -13.90
C PHE A 258 16.77 6.79 -14.09
N LEU A 259 16.08 7.24 -13.02
CA LEU A 259 14.71 7.76 -13.07
C LEU A 259 14.65 9.22 -12.63
N ARG A 260 13.84 10.02 -13.34
CA ARG A 260 13.64 11.44 -13.04
C ARG A 260 12.80 11.66 -11.77
N CYS A 261 11.90 10.74 -11.47
CA CYS A 261 10.99 10.83 -10.33
C CYS A 261 11.60 10.33 -9.02
N GLY A 262 12.89 9.96 -8.97
CA GLY A 262 13.48 9.21 -7.86
C GLY A 262 13.57 7.72 -8.21
N GLY A 263 14.68 7.08 -7.83
CA GLY A 263 15.02 5.73 -8.30
C GLY A 263 15.41 4.75 -7.20
N ASP A 264 15.22 5.09 -5.93
CA ASP A 264 15.72 4.26 -4.83
C ASP A 264 14.63 3.46 -4.13
N GLU A 265 13.35 3.84 -4.27
CA GLU A 265 12.23 3.24 -3.52
C GLU A 265 11.87 1.80 -3.95
N LEU A 266 10.87 1.22 -3.28
CA LEU A 266 10.59 -0.22 -3.37
C LEU A 266 9.80 -0.61 -4.64
N LEU A 267 8.91 0.25 -5.16
CA LEU A 267 8.01 -0.20 -6.21
C LEU A 267 8.67 -0.26 -7.60
N VAL A 268 9.51 0.72 -7.92
CA VAL A 268 10.21 0.89 -9.19
C VAL A 268 11.72 1.08 -9.06
N GLY A 269 12.21 1.37 -7.85
CA GLY A 269 13.60 1.72 -7.58
C GLY A 269 14.54 0.56 -7.26
N ARG A 270 15.76 0.93 -6.82
CA ARG A 270 16.84 0.01 -6.45
C ARG A 270 16.47 -0.89 -5.27
N ALA A 271 15.77 -0.36 -4.26
CA ALA A 271 15.31 -1.18 -3.13
C ALA A 271 14.38 -2.30 -3.63
N GLY A 272 13.48 -2.00 -4.56
CA GLY A 272 12.64 -3.01 -5.21
C GLY A 272 13.43 -4.08 -5.92
N TYR A 273 14.43 -3.68 -6.70
CA TYR A 273 15.33 -4.63 -7.36
C TYR A 273 16.06 -5.53 -6.35
N LEU A 274 16.68 -4.94 -5.33
CA LEU A 274 17.36 -5.72 -4.28
C LEU A 274 16.40 -6.66 -3.52
N SER A 275 15.14 -6.25 -3.35
CA SER A 275 14.11 -7.10 -2.77
C SER A 275 13.84 -8.36 -3.61
N GLY A 276 13.85 -8.24 -4.93
CA GLY A 276 13.68 -9.38 -5.83
C GLY A 276 14.92 -10.28 -5.88
N VAL A 277 16.12 -9.74 -5.70
CA VAL A 277 17.36 -10.51 -5.52
C VAL A 277 17.21 -11.46 -4.33
N LEU A 278 16.89 -10.93 -3.15
CA LEU A 278 16.72 -11.74 -1.93
C LEU A 278 15.66 -12.82 -2.10
N TRP A 279 14.54 -12.47 -2.74
CA TRP A 279 13.46 -13.42 -2.97
C TRP A 279 13.87 -14.54 -3.93
N LEU A 280 14.56 -14.22 -5.04
CA LEU A 280 15.03 -15.20 -6.00
C LEU A 280 16.12 -16.11 -5.42
N GLU A 281 17.04 -15.60 -4.62
CA GLU A 281 18.05 -16.45 -3.95
C GLU A 281 17.40 -17.48 -3.02
N LYS A 282 16.33 -17.08 -2.31
CA LYS A 282 15.50 -17.99 -1.51
C LYS A 282 14.78 -19.03 -2.38
N VAL A 283 14.25 -18.63 -3.54
CA VAL A 283 13.56 -19.54 -4.48
C VAL A 283 14.52 -20.59 -5.04
N PHE A 284 15.73 -20.19 -5.44
CA PHE A 284 16.71 -21.08 -6.07
C PHE A 284 17.62 -21.80 -5.07
N GLY A 285 17.58 -21.42 -3.78
CA GLY A 285 18.36 -22.04 -2.71
C GLY A 285 19.87 -21.83 -2.83
N LYS A 286 20.30 -20.80 -3.57
CA LYS A 286 21.72 -20.47 -3.78
C LYS A 286 21.91 -18.99 -4.07
N GLU A 287 23.09 -18.48 -3.75
CA GLU A 287 23.54 -17.16 -4.21
C GLU A 287 23.63 -17.19 -5.73
N THR A 288 22.75 -16.40 -6.36
CA THR A 288 22.57 -16.43 -7.82
C THR A 288 23.08 -15.14 -8.46
N PHE A 289 23.29 -14.11 -7.64
CA PHE A 289 23.63 -12.77 -8.08
C PHE A 289 25.08 -12.42 -7.75
N PRO A 290 25.83 -11.75 -8.65
CA PRO A 290 27.20 -11.34 -8.36
C PRO A 290 27.25 -10.36 -7.18
N ALA A 291 28.01 -10.69 -6.13
CA ALA A 291 28.20 -9.82 -4.96
C ALA A 291 28.69 -8.40 -5.34
N LYS A 292 29.47 -8.30 -6.43
CA LYS A 292 29.91 -7.00 -6.99
C LYS A 292 28.73 -6.12 -7.42
N ASP A 293 27.73 -6.70 -8.09
CA ASP A 293 26.57 -5.94 -8.57
C ASP A 293 25.68 -5.51 -7.41
N ILE A 294 25.48 -6.39 -6.42
CA ILE A 294 24.75 -6.06 -5.19
C ILE A 294 25.44 -4.90 -4.45
N ASN A 295 26.75 -5.00 -4.23
CA ASN A 295 27.52 -3.96 -3.55
C ASN A 295 27.52 -2.64 -4.32
N GLU A 296 27.57 -2.68 -5.65
CA GLU A 296 27.46 -1.49 -6.50
C GLU A 296 26.08 -0.82 -6.32
N LEU A 297 24.99 -1.58 -6.33
CA LEU A 297 23.64 -1.05 -6.13
C LEU A 297 23.45 -0.46 -4.72
N CYS A 298 23.91 -1.15 -3.67
CA CYS A 298 23.89 -0.62 -2.30
C CYS A 298 24.68 0.69 -2.19
N LYS A 299 25.87 0.74 -2.80
CA LYS A 299 26.68 1.96 -2.86
C LYS A 299 25.96 3.10 -3.58
N CYS A 300 25.27 2.82 -4.69
CA CYS A 300 24.46 3.81 -5.40
C CYS A 300 23.32 4.36 -4.54
N ILE A 301 22.62 3.51 -3.78
CA ILE A 301 21.57 3.95 -2.84
C ILE A 301 22.18 4.88 -1.78
N MET A 302 23.30 4.48 -1.16
CA MET A 302 23.97 5.28 -0.13
C MET A 302 24.44 6.63 -0.67
N GLU A 303 25.05 6.65 -1.86
CA GLU A 303 25.51 7.89 -2.50
C GLU A 303 24.33 8.81 -2.88
N SER A 304 23.25 8.25 -3.44
CA SER A 304 22.02 8.97 -3.75
C SER A 304 21.44 9.63 -2.49
N GLY A 305 21.28 8.84 -1.42
CA GLY A 305 20.69 9.30 -0.16
C GLY A 305 21.52 10.38 0.54
N ARG A 306 22.85 10.21 0.61
CA ARG A 306 23.76 11.21 1.19
C ARG A 306 23.74 12.52 0.40
N LYS A 307 23.82 12.45 -0.94
CA LYS A 307 23.78 13.63 -1.81
C LYS A 307 22.47 14.40 -1.67
N TYR A 308 21.36 13.67 -1.63
CA TYR A 308 20.04 14.28 -1.47
C TYR A 308 19.90 14.94 -0.10
N ALA A 309 20.26 14.23 0.99
CA ALA A 309 20.22 14.76 2.35
C ALA A 309 21.07 16.02 2.50
N GLN A 310 22.30 16.02 1.99
CA GLN A 310 23.18 17.18 2.03
C GLN A 310 22.60 18.37 1.26
N ARG A 311 22.08 18.14 0.05
CA ARG A 311 21.49 19.19 -0.80
C ARG A 311 20.27 19.86 -0.16
N HIS A 312 19.45 19.08 0.54
CA HIS A 312 18.22 19.57 1.18
C HIS A 312 18.39 19.91 2.67
N ARG A 313 19.62 19.77 3.20
CA ARG A 313 19.93 19.96 4.63
C ARG A 313 19.02 19.12 5.52
N SER A 314 18.78 17.88 5.11
CA SER A 314 17.94 16.95 5.87
C SER A 314 18.58 16.66 7.23
N PRO A 315 17.78 16.59 8.31
CA PRO A 315 18.29 16.12 9.61
C PRO A 315 18.62 14.62 9.60
N CYS A 316 18.13 13.87 8.60
CA CYS A 316 18.40 12.46 8.41
C CYS A 316 19.63 12.28 7.50
N PRO A 317 20.64 11.47 7.87
CA PRO A 317 21.84 11.29 7.05
C PRO A 317 21.58 10.73 5.65
N LEU A 318 20.56 9.87 5.53
CA LEU A 318 20.06 9.36 4.26
C LEU A 318 18.63 9.83 4.06
N MET A 319 18.38 10.57 2.98
CA MET A 319 17.03 10.99 2.64
C MET A 319 16.81 10.83 1.14
N PHE A 320 15.57 10.54 0.75
CA PHE A 320 15.19 10.25 -0.62
C PHE A 320 13.87 10.94 -0.94
N SER A 321 13.65 11.23 -2.22
CA SER A 321 12.36 11.71 -2.70
C SER A 321 11.85 10.85 -3.84
N TYR A 322 10.54 10.67 -3.88
CA TYR A 322 9.83 10.15 -5.04
C TYR A 322 8.76 11.16 -5.46
N TYR A 323 8.76 11.57 -6.73
CA TYR A 323 7.95 12.68 -7.25
C TYR A 323 7.99 13.94 -6.36
N ASP A 324 9.22 14.34 -5.97
CA ASP A 324 9.50 15.50 -5.11
C ASP A 324 8.88 15.44 -3.70
N VAL A 325 8.47 14.25 -3.25
CA VAL A 325 7.98 14.00 -1.89
C VAL A 325 8.95 13.09 -1.13
N GLU A 326 9.37 13.53 0.05
CA GLU A 326 10.17 12.74 0.99
C GLU A 326 9.28 11.76 1.77
N TYR A 327 8.86 10.69 1.10
CA TYR A 327 8.07 9.64 1.74
C TYR A 327 8.86 8.90 2.83
N LEU A 328 8.15 8.52 3.90
CA LEU A 328 8.74 7.80 5.03
C LEU A 328 8.34 6.32 5.06
N GLY A 329 7.27 5.94 4.37
CA GLY A 329 6.73 4.57 4.33
C GLY A 329 7.55 3.57 3.51
N ALA A 330 7.01 2.36 3.32
CA ALA A 330 7.73 1.22 2.74
C ALA A 330 7.67 1.22 1.21
N ALA A 331 6.53 1.62 0.64
CA ALA A 331 6.34 1.60 -0.81
C ALA A 331 7.29 2.60 -1.51
N HIS A 332 7.20 3.87 -1.13
CA HIS A 332 7.88 4.96 -1.84
C HIS A 332 8.98 5.65 -1.03
N GLY A 333 9.24 5.20 0.19
CA GLY A 333 9.89 6.01 1.20
C GLY A 333 11.09 5.38 1.88
N LEU A 334 11.60 6.14 2.84
CA LEU A 334 12.80 5.84 3.60
C LEU A 334 12.76 4.45 4.25
N SER A 335 11.60 4.03 4.78
CA SER A 335 11.49 2.74 5.48
C SER A 335 11.84 1.55 4.60
N GLY A 336 11.32 1.49 3.37
CA GLY A 336 11.57 0.38 2.46
C GLY A 336 13.02 0.34 1.99
N ILE A 337 13.61 1.51 1.74
CA ILE A 337 15.00 1.65 1.32
C ILE A 337 15.96 1.17 2.42
N LEU A 338 15.75 1.63 3.65
CA LEU A 338 16.59 1.24 4.79
C LEU A 338 16.45 -0.25 5.12
N GLN A 339 15.25 -0.83 5.01
CA GLN A 339 15.08 -2.27 5.25
C GLN A 339 15.88 -3.08 4.24
N MET A 340 15.83 -2.70 2.96
CA MET A 340 16.60 -3.40 1.94
C MET A 340 18.10 -3.29 2.19
N LEU A 341 18.63 -2.10 2.57
CA LEU A 341 20.04 -1.97 2.95
C LEU A 341 20.42 -2.88 4.13
N LEU A 342 19.58 -2.98 5.16
CA LEU A 342 19.80 -3.87 6.31
C LEU A 342 19.73 -5.37 5.95
N SER A 343 19.09 -5.71 4.84
CA SER A 343 19.05 -7.08 4.34
C SER A 343 20.31 -7.51 3.58
N PHE A 344 21.30 -6.62 3.40
CA PHE A 344 22.63 -6.96 2.86
C PHE A 344 23.73 -6.69 3.90
N PRO A 345 23.83 -7.52 4.96
CA PRO A 345 24.77 -7.31 6.07
C PRO A 345 26.23 -7.25 5.63
N ALA A 346 26.62 -8.05 4.62
CA ALA A 346 27.99 -8.08 4.11
C ALA A 346 28.44 -6.71 3.55
N TYR A 347 27.54 -5.97 2.92
CA TYR A 347 27.84 -4.61 2.45
C TYR A 347 28.08 -3.67 3.63
N LEU A 348 27.19 -3.65 4.63
CA LEU A 348 27.30 -2.76 5.78
C LEU A 348 28.52 -3.07 6.65
N GLN A 349 28.85 -4.34 6.84
CA GLN A 349 30.05 -4.77 7.56
C GLN A 349 31.34 -4.34 6.85
N SER A 350 31.32 -4.23 5.52
CA SER A 350 32.46 -3.77 4.73
C SER A 350 32.66 -2.25 4.73
N ASP A 351 31.63 -1.48 5.10
CA ASP A 351 31.66 -0.01 5.17
C ASP A 351 31.00 0.47 6.47
N PRO A 352 31.78 0.57 7.58
CA PRO A 352 31.26 1.01 8.87
C PRO A 352 30.60 2.39 8.84
N LYS A 353 31.00 3.26 7.90
CA LYS A 353 30.37 4.57 7.75
C LYS A 353 28.99 4.44 7.11
N ALA A 354 28.82 3.52 6.17
CA ALA A 354 27.49 3.17 5.65
C ALA A 354 26.58 2.63 6.75
N GLU A 355 27.06 1.70 7.58
CA GLU A 355 26.29 1.18 8.70
C GLU A 355 25.87 2.29 9.67
N GLN A 356 26.79 3.19 10.04
CA GLN A 356 26.49 4.32 10.93
C GLN A 356 25.39 5.23 10.35
N ASP A 357 25.48 5.57 9.06
CA ASP A 357 24.50 6.45 8.41
C ASP A 357 23.12 5.77 8.28
N VAL A 358 23.10 4.46 7.99
CA VAL A 358 21.86 3.66 7.98
C VAL A 358 21.25 3.65 9.37
N LYS A 359 22.03 3.33 10.41
CA LYS A 359 21.54 3.30 11.80
C LYS A 359 20.98 4.65 12.25
N ALA A 360 21.70 5.74 12.00
CA ALA A 360 21.24 7.08 12.32
C ALA A 360 19.96 7.47 11.56
N SER A 361 19.78 6.98 10.33
CA SER A 361 18.56 7.19 9.55
C SER A 361 17.37 6.37 10.07
N VAL A 362 17.61 5.13 10.54
CA VAL A 362 16.60 4.32 11.24
C VAL A 362 16.20 4.99 12.56
N ASP A 363 17.17 5.47 13.34
CA ASP A 363 16.92 6.17 14.60
C ASP A 363 16.18 7.50 14.39
N TYR A 364 16.49 8.23 13.31
CA TYR A 364 15.69 9.38 12.89
C TYR A 364 14.23 8.98 12.63
N LEU A 365 13.98 7.95 11.82
CA LEU A 365 12.62 7.52 11.53
C LEU A 365 11.88 7.05 12.80
N LEU A 366 12.55 6.31 13.69
CA LEU A 366 12.01 5.91 14.99
C LEU A 366 11.61 7.11 15.85
N SER A 367 12.39 8.20 15.81
CA SER A 367 12.07 9.44 16.55
C SER A 367 10.77 10.12 16.11
N LEU A 368 10.27 9.80 14.90
CA LEU A 368 9.02 10.30 14.36
C LEU A 368 7.79 9.47 14.80
N GLN A 369 7.97 8.39 15.58
CA GLN A 369 6.86 7.59 16.07
C GLN A 369 5.96 8.41 16.98
N SER A 370 4.68 8.50 16.67
CA SER A 370 3.69 9.19 17.49
C SER A 370 3.44 8.43 18.81
N PRO A 371 2.86 9.08 19.83
CA PRO A 371 2.46 8.39 21.06
C PRO A 371 1.49 7.23 20.83
N SER A 372 0.63 7.32 19.81
CA SER A 372 -0.29 6.24 19.41
C SER A 372 0.41 5.07 18.70
N GLY A 373 1.72 5.20 18.43
CA GLY A 373 2.50 4.21 17.71
C GLY A 373 2.52 4.42 16.20
N ASN A 374 1.89 5.48 15.66
CA ASN A 374 1.83 5.77 14.23
C ASN A 374 3.12 6.42 13.69
N PHE A 375 3.30 6.47 12.37
CA PHE A 375 4.33 7.25 11.70
C PHE A 375 3.72 8.18 10.64
N PRO A 376 4.29 9.37 10.43
CA PRO A 376 3.89 10.26 9.35
C PRO A 376 4.17 9.65 7.98
N CYS A 377 3.40 10.05 6.96
CA CYS A 377 3.53 9.49 5.60
C CYS A 377 4.75 10.04 4.86
N ALA A 378 5.05 11.31 5.10
CA ALA A 378 6.12 12.08 4.47
C ALA A 378 6.56 13.22 5.40
N THR A 379 7.72 13.83 5.12
CA THR A 379 8.29 14.90 5.97
C THR A 379 7.49 16.21 5.94
N ASP A 380 6.69 16.45 4.90
CA ASP A 380 5.82 17.61 4.77
C ASP A 380 4.58 17.54 5.69
N GLU A 381 4.27 16.35 6.23
CA GLU A 381 3.27 16.09 7.26
C GLU A 381 3.85 16.17 8.70
N LEU A 382 5.04 16.77 8.90
CA LEU A 382 5.61 16.94 10.24
C LEU A 382 5.12 18.21 10.95
N GLY A 383 5.13 18.16 12.29
CA GLY A 383 4.82 19.31 13.15
C GLY A 383 3.38 19.81 12.98
N SER A 384 3.20 21.10 12.72
CA SER A 384 1.87 21.73 12.59
C SER A 384 1.09 21.29 11.35
N ARG A 385 1.74 20.57 10.42
CA ARG A 385 1.12 19.98 9.22
C ARG A 385 0.76 18.51 9.41
N ALA A 386 0.93 17.99 10.62
CA ALA A 386 0.56 16.63 10.95
C ALA A 386 -0.92 16.36 10.63
N ARG A 387 -1.13 15.21 10.00
CA ARG A 387 -2.45 14.70 9.68
C ARG A 387 -3.27 14.53 10.98
N PRO A 388 -4.53 14.99 11.02
CA PRO A 388 -5.38 14.76 12.18
C PRO A 388 -5.57 13.26 12.44
N GLU A 389 -5.73 12.89 13.71
CA GLU A 389 -5.88 11.48 14.12
C GLU A 389 -7.01 10.75 13.36
N ALA A 390 -8.13 11.45 13.12
CA ALA A 390 -9.29 10.91 12.41
C ALA A 390 -8.99 10.56 10.93
N ASP A 391 -7.92 11.13 10.37
CA ASP A 391 -7.51 10.93 8.99
C ASP A 391 -6.22 10.12 8.86
N GLU A 392 -5.62 9.65 9.96
CA GLU A 392 -4.39 8.85 9.96
C GLU A 392 -4.42 7.67 8.98
N LEU A 393 -3.29 7.44 8.31
CA LEU A 393 -3.08 6.27 7.48
C LEU A 393 -2.45 5.16 8.33
N VAL A 394 -3.03 3.97 8.21
CA VAL A 394 -2.73 2.78 9.00
C VAL A 394 -2.49 1.65 7.99
N HIS A 395 -1.54 1.85 7.06
CA HIS A 395 -1.37 1.00 5.87
C HIS A 395 0.06 0.41 5.77
N TRP A 396 0.26 -0.53 4.84
CA TRP A 396 1.60 -0.97 4.45
C TRP A 396 2.36 0.06 3.65
N CYS A 397 1.71 0.73 2.69
CA CYS A 397 2.42 1.75 1.90
C CYS A 397 2.76 3.01 2.71
N HIS A 398 1.92 3.41 3.67
CA HIS A 398 2.06 4.64 4.45
C HIS A 398 1.52 4.46 5.90
N GLY A 399 2.29 4.86 6.91
CA GLY A 399 1.94 4.77 8.33
C GLY A 399 2.53 3.54 9.05
N ALA A 400 2.40 3.52 10.38
CA ALA A 400 3.07 2.55 11.26
C ALA A 400 2.72 1.09 11.11
N PRO A 401 1.46 0.70 10.88
CA PRO A 401 1.08 -0.69 10.81
C PRO A 401 1.92 -1.49 9.84
N GLY A 402 2.14 -1.03 8.60
CA GLY A 402 2.71 -1.93 7.61
C GLY A 402 3.99 -1.46 6.92
N SER A 403 4.50 -0.25 7.15
CA SER A 403 5.79 0.13 6.55
C SER A 403 6.95 0.02 7.53
N VAL A 404 6.86 0.82 8.59
CA VAL A 404 7.96 1.01 9.53
C VAL A 404 8.12 -0.19 10.47
N VAL A 405 7.06 -0.94 10.75
CA VAL A 405 7.16 -2.16 11.57
C VAL A 405 8.16 -3.17 11.01
N TYR A 406 8.22 -3.33 9.69
CA TYR A 406 9.12 -4.29 9.04
C TYR A 406 10.58 -3.82 9.11
N LEU A 407 10.81 -2.51 8.93
CA LEU A 407 12.13 -1.93 9.15
C LEU A 407 12.56 -2.06 10.62
N MET A 408 11.69 -1.73 11.57
CA MET A 408 12.01 -1.83 13.00
C MET A 408 12.26 -3.28 13.41
N ALA A 409 11.53 -4.24 12.85
CA ALA A 409 11.78 -5.66 13.07
C ALA A 409 13.15 -6.07 12.49
N LYS A 410 13.49 -5.62 11.27
CA LYS A 410 14.81 -5.88 10.68
C LYS A 410 15.95 -5.25 11.50
N ALA A 411 15.76 -4.01 11.95
CA ALA A 411 16.69 -3.28 12.82
C ALA A 411 16.89 -3.99 14.16
N TYR A 412 15.81 -4.49 14.78
CA TYR A 412 15.90 -5.32 15.98
C TYR A 412 16.67 -6.61 15.72
N LEU A 413 16.39 -7.31 14.61
CA LEU A 413 17.10 -8.54 14.28
C LEU A 413 18.60 -8.30 14.05
N TYR A 414 18.98 -7.16 13.46
CA TYR A 414 20.35 -6.79 13.14
C TYR A 414 21.13 -6.27 14.37
N TRP A 415 20.64 -5.23 15.04
CA TRP A 415 21.35 -4.57 16.15
C TRP A 415 20.99 -5.09 17.54
N LYS A 416 19.91 -5.88 17.69
CA LYS A 416 19.42 -6.42 18.97
C LYS A 416 19.12 -5.35 20.03
N GLU A 417 18.74 -4.13 19.62
CA GLU A 417 18.35 -3.06 20.53
C GLU A 417 16.83 -3.06 20.81
N ASP A 418 16.44 -3.13 22.08
CA ASP A 418 15.04 -3.18 22.54
C ASP A 418 14.15 -2.06 22.02
N LYS A 419 14.71 -0.88 21.75
CA LYS A 419 13.94 0.28 21.29
C LYS A 419 13.21 0.00 19.97
N TYR A 420 13.79 -0.82 19.10
CA TYR A 420 13.19 -1.22 17.83
C TYR A 420 12.03 -2.20 18.06
N LEU A 421 12.22 -3.21 18.92
CA LEU A 421 11.15 -4.16 19.29
C LEU A 421 9.97 -3.44 19.96
N ARG A 422 10.22 -2.51 20.89
CA ARG A 422 9.18 -1.70 21.54
C ARG A 422 8.39 -0.89 20.51
N SER A 423 9.06 -0.37 19.47
CA SER A 423 8.40 0.31 18.36
C SER A 423 7.48 -0.64 17.58
N CYS A 424 7.93 -1.86 17.28
CA CYS A 424 7.13 -2.89 16.62
C CYS A 424 5.85 -3.22 17.42
N LEU A 425 5.97 -3.40 18.75
CA LEU A 425 4.83 -3.70 19.61
C LEU A 425 3.79 -2.56 19.61
N LYS A 426 4.24 -1.29 19.68
CA LYS A 426 3.36 -0.13 19.54
C LYS A 426 2.66 -0.10 18.18
N CYS A 427 3.36 -0.44 17.10
CA CYS A 427 2.73 -0.57 15.79
C CYS A 427 1.63 -1.63 15.83
N GLY A 428 1.91 -2.82 16.39
CA GLY A 428 0.96 -3.91 16.55
C GLY A 428 -0.31 -3.51 17.31
N ASP A 429 -0.17 -2.77 18.41
CA ASP A 429 -1.34 -2.29 19.16
C ASP A 429 -2.15 -1.25 18.38
N LEU A 430 -1.50 -0.36 17.63
CA LEU A 430 -2.21 0.54 16.72
C LEU A 430 -2.95 -0.20 15.61
N VAL A 431 -2.31 -1.22 15.00
CA VAL A 431 -2.93 -2.08 13.98
C VAL A 431 -4.16 -2.78 14.57
N TRP A 432 -4.06 -3.27 15.79
CA TRP A 432 -5.21 -3.89 16.44
C TRP A 432 -6.37 -2.92 16.59
N MET A 433 -6.11 -1.67 16.99
CA MET A 433 -7.16 -0.67 17.16
C MET A 433 -7.76 -0.15 15.84
N LYS A 434 -6.93 0.06 14.81
CA LYS A 434 -7.32 0.82 13.60
C LYS A 434 -7.11 0.08 12.26
N GLY A 435 -6.59 -1.15 12.28
CA GLY A 435 -6.18 -1.92 11.09
C GLY A 435 -7.31 -2.68 10.38
N LEU A 436 -8.53 -2.66 10.90
CA LEU A 436 -9.72 -3.10 10.18
C LEU A 436 -10.09 -2.03 9.15
N LEU A 437 -9.40 -1.99 8.01
CA LEU A 437 -9.49 -0.90 7.05
C LEU A 437 -10.74 -1.00 6.17
N LYS A 438 -11.47 0.12 6.04
CA LYS A 438 -12.61 0.26 5.10
C LYS A 438 -12.19 0.31 3.64
N LYS A 439 -10.89 0.38 3.35
CA LYS A 439 -10.38 0.55 1.99
C LYS A 439 -10.42 -0.74 1.16
N GLY A 440 -10.43 -1.91 1.81
CA GLY A 440 -10.58 -3.19 1.12
C GLY A 440 -9.78 -4.32 1.76
N PRO A 441 -9.77 -5.50 1.12
CA PRO A 441 -9.23 -6.72 1.71
C PRO A 441 -7.73 -6.93 1.43
N GLY A 442 -7.13 -6.14 0.53
CA GLY A 442 -5.76 -6.35 0.04
C GLY A 442 -4.63 -6.09 1.05
N THR A 443 -3.40 -6.23 0.58
CA THR A 443 -2.19 -6.18 1.41
C THR A 443 -1.53 -4.81 1.51
N CYS A 444 -1.62 -3.96 0.49
CA CYS A 444 -0.97 -2.65 0.49
C CYS A 444 -1.58 -1.67 1.51
N HIS A 445 -2.90 -1.70 1.62
CA HIS A 445 -3.68 -0.78 2.45
C HIS A 445 -5.08 -1.35 2.75
N GLY A 446 -5.12 -2.66 3.02
CA GLY A 446 -6.32 -3.38 3.41
C GLY A 446 -6.10 -4.26 4.65
N VAL A 447 -7.13 -5.01 5.00
CA VAL A 447 -7.15 -5.82 6.23
C VAL A 447 -6.10 -6.93 6.19
N ALA A 448 -5.88 -7.60 5.04
CA ALA A 448 -4.86 -8.64 4.93
C ALA A 448 -3.44 -8.10 5.17
N GLY A 449 -3.16 -6.87 4.74
CA GLY A 449 -1.89 -6.20 5.01
C GLY A 449 -1.67 -5.93 6.50
N SER A 450 -2.73 -5.50 7.17
CA SER A 450 -2.75 -5.31 8.63
C SER A 450 -2.57 -6.65 9.36
N GLY A 451 -3.17 -7.72 8.84
CA GLY A 451 -3.01 -9.07 9.38
C GLY A 451 -1.57 -9.60 9.34
N HIS A 452 -0.84 -9.35 8.24
CA HIS A 452 0.57 -9.74 8.13
C HIS A 452 1.47 -9.09 9.20
N VAL A 453 1.09 -7.94 9.73
CA VAL A 453 1.82 -7.29 10.84
C VAL A 453 1.82 -8.19 12.07
N PHE A 454 0.69 -8.84 12.35
CA PHE A 454 0.61 -9.78 13.45
C PHE A 454 1.38 -11.06 13.19
N LEU A 455 1.40 -11.56 11.95
CA LEU A 455 2.25 -12.70 11.59
C LEU A 455 3.74 -12.37 11.75
N LEU A 456 4.17 -11.17 11.35
CA LEU A 456 5.53 -10.67 11.60
C LEU A 456 5.83 -10.63 13.10
N LEU A 457 4.95 -10.05 13.91
CA LEU A 457 5.15 -9.94 15.35
C LEU A 457 5.18 -11.31 16.03
N TYR A 458 4.31 -12.24 15.61
CA TYR A 458 4.33 -13.62 16.09
C TYR A 458 5.68 -14.30 15.79
N ARG A 459 6.19 -14.21 14.54
CA ARG A 459 7.51 -14.74 14.19
C ARG A 459 8.64 -14.08 14.99
N LEU A 460 8.48 -12.81 15.37
CA LEU A 460 9.49 -12.04 16.08
C LEU A 460 9.53 -12.34 17.59
N THR A 461 8.37 -12.56 18.22
CA THR A 461 8.24 -12.68 19.68
C THR A 461 7.83 -14.06 20.18
N GLY A 462 7.24 -14.89 19.33
CA GLY A 462 6.59 -16.15 19.72
C GLY A 462 5.31 -15.98 20.52
N ASP A 463 4.80 -14.76 20.72
CA ASP A 463 3.60 -14.49 21.53
C ASP A 463 2.32 -14.91 20.78
N PRO A 464 1.57 -15.92 21.26
CA PRO A 464 0.35 -16.40 20.61
C PRO A 464 -0.74 -15.33 20.49
N LYS A 465 -0.68 -14.25 21.27
CA LYS A 465 -1.55 -13.08 21.10
C LYS A 465 -1.50 -12.54 19.68
N HIS A 466 -0.33 -12.49 19.06
CA HIS A 466 -0.22 -11.95 17.71
C HIS A 466 -0.84 -12.91 16.69
N LEU A 467 -0.61 -14.22 16.84
CA LEU A 467 -1.27 -15.21 15.99
C LEU A 467 -2.80 -15.12 16.11
N HIS A 468 -3.33 -14.91 17.32
CA HIS A 468 -4.75 -14.64 17.53
C HIS A 468 -5.27 -13.48 16.70
N ARG A 469 -4.61 -12.34 16.81
CA ARG A 469 -5.01 -11.13 16.09
C ARG A 469 -4.95 -11.34 14.57
N ALA A 470 -4.00 -12.13 14.06
CA ALA A 470 -3.97 -12.50 12.64
C ALA A 470 -5.22 -13.29 12.22
N HIS A 471 -5.55 -14.37 12.92
CA HIS A 471 -6.75 -15.17 12.62
C HIS A 471 -8.04 -14.34 12.67
N VAL A 472 -8.19 -13.50 13.70
CA VAL A 472 -9.36 -12.62 13.84
C VAL A 472 -9.48 -11.63 12.68
N PHE A 473 -8.37 -11.09 12.18
CA PHE A 473 -8.36 -10.21 11.01
C PHE A 473 -8.72 -10.96 9.72
N ALA A 474 -8.28 -12.20 9.59
CA ALA A 474 -8.66 -13.06 8.46
C ALA A 474 -10.16 -13.34 8.45
N ASP A 475 -10.73 -13.63 9.61
CA ASP A 475 -12.17 -13.85 9.76
C ASP A 475 -12.98 -12.61 9.40
N PHE A 476 -12.51 -11.45 9.85
CA PHE A 476 -13.20 -10.19 9.59
C PHE A 476 -13.38 -9.89 8.10
N ILE A 477 -12.41 -10.26 7.25
CA ILE A 477 -12.48 -10.04 5.79
C ILE A 477 -13.72 -10.69 5.17
N PHE A 478 -14.20 -11.81 5.74
CA PHE A 478 -15.35 -12.55 5.24
C PHE A 478 -16.63 -12.28 6.02
N SER A 479 -16.62 -11.31 6.93
CA SER A 479 -17.79 -10.95 7.73
C SER A 479 -18.82 -10.15 6.91
N PRO A 480 -20.11 -10.20 7.31
CA PRO A 480 -21.14 -9.31 6.75
C PRO A 480 -20.82 -7.83 6.97
N GLU A 481 -20.21 -7.49 8.11
CA GLU A 481 -19.82 -6.11 8.43
C GLU A 481 -18.81 -5.58 7.40
N PHE A 482 -17.77 -6.36 7.11
CA PHE A 482 -16.79 -5.98 6.10
C PHE A 482 -17.44 -5.85 4.71
N SER A 483 -18.24 -6.83 4.32
CA SER A 483 -18.91 -6.84 3.00
C SER A 483 -19.84 -5.65 2.78
N GLN A 484 -20.47 -5.13 3.84
CA GLN A 484 -21.39 -3.98 3.77
C GLN A 484 -20.67 -2.63 3.88
N GLY A 485 -19.55 -2.55 4.59
CA GLY A 485 -18.89 -1.28 4.90
C GLY A 485 -17.58 -1.01 4.16
N ALA A 486 -16.98 -2.02 3.52
CA ALA A 486 -15.73 -1.88 2.81
C ALA A 486 -15.93 -1.38 1.39
N ARG A 487 -14.92 -0.67 0.87
CA ARG A 487 -14.88 -0.24 -0.52
C ARG A 487 -14.39 -1.38 -1.41
N THR A 488 -14.89 -1.41 -2.64
CA THR A 488 -14.31 -2.24 -3.70
C THR A 488 -12.99 -1.62 -4.17
N PRO A 489 -11.87 -2.36 -4.17
CA PRO A 489 -10.60 -1.86 -4.70
C PRO A 489 -10.68 -1.57 -6.21
N ASP A 490 -9.79 -0.72 -6.72
CA ASP A 490 -9.70 -0.43 -8.16
C ASP A 490 -9.30 -1.68 -8.96
N SER A 491 -8.46 -2.54 -8.36
CA SER A 491 -8.10 -3.86 -8.90
C SER A 491 -8.50 -4.99 -7.92
N PRO A 492 -9.78 -5.42 -7.91
CA PRO A 492 -10.33 -6.29 -6.86
C PRO A 492 -9.66 -7.67 -6.72
N TYR A 493 -8.98 -8.14 -7.75
CA TYR A 493 -8.37 -9.48 -7.79
C TYR A 493 -6.84 -9.45 -7.78
N SER A 494 -6.23 -8.28 -7.62
CA SER A 494 -4.78 -8.13 -7.66
C SER A 494 -4.09 -8.54 -6.36
N LEU A 495 -2.76 -8.63 -6.41
CA LEU A 495 -1.94 -9.02 -5.27
C LEU A 495 -1.91 -7.95 -4.18
N TYR A 496 -1.77 -6.66 -4.54
CA TYR A 496 -1.57 -5.61 -3.55
C TYR A 496 -2.86 -4.89 -3.11
N GLU A 497 -3.89 -4.86 -3.96
CA GLU A 497 -5.15 -4.17 -3.63
C GLU A 497 -6.30 -5.16 -3.36
N GLY A 498 -6.25 -6.33 -3.98
CA GLY A 498 -7.36 -7.25 -4.08
C GLY A 498 -7.20 -8.56 -3.33
N LEU A 499 -8.05 -9.52 -3.74
CA LEU A 499 -8.19 -10.83 -3.11
C LEU A 499 -6.96 -11.74 -3.31
N ALA A 500 -6.10 -11.52 -4.30
CA ALA A 500 -4.91 -12.36 -4.45
C ALA A 500 -3.93 -12.14 -3.28
N GLY A 501 -3.82 -10.91 -2.78
CA GLY A 501 -3.09 -10.63 -1.54
C GLY A 501 -3.73 -11.27 -0.31
N THR A 502 -5.08 -11.29 -0.28
CA THR A 502 -5.83 -12.00 0.77
C THR A 502 -5.54 -13.50 0.74
N VAL A 503 -5.47 -14.12 -0.43
CA VAL A 503 -5.10 -15.54 -0.54
C VAL A 503 -3.69 -15.78 0.00
N CYS A 504 -2.69 -14.96 -0.37
CA CYS A 504 -1.35 -15.08 0.19
C CYS A 504 -1.35 -14.98 1.72
N TYR A 505 -2.10 -14.02 2.28
CA TYR A 505 -2.28 -13.88 3.72
C TYR A 505 -2.86 -15.14 4.38
N LEU A 506 -3.93 -15.70 3.82
CA LEU A 506 -4.55 -16.91 4.36
C LEU A 506 -3.64 -18.13 4.26
N VAL A 507 -2.86 -18.25 3.18
CA VAL A 507 -1.84 -19.29 3.05
C VAL A 507 -0.76 -19.14 4.11
N ASP A 508 -0.34 -17.91 4.41
CA ASP A 508 0.65 -17.61 5.44
C ASP A 508 0.14 -17.92 6.87
N ILE A 509 -1.16 -17.77 7.12
CA ILE A 509 -1.78 -18.19 8.39
C ILE A 509 -1.67 -19.70 8.60
N LEU A 510 -1.70 -20.51 7.53
CA LEU A 510 -1.53 -21.97 7.63
C LEU A 510 -0.09 -22.36 8.04
N LYS A 511 0.88 -21.45 7.90
CA LYS A 511 2.29 -21.69 8.23
C LYS A 511 2.93 -20.44 8.84
N PRO A 512 2.48 -20.02 10.04
CA PRO A 512 2.80 -18.71 10.58
C PRO A 512 4.30 -18.53 10.84
N ASP A 513 5.05 -19.59 11.12
CA ASP A 513 6.50 -19.53 11.35
C ASP A 513 7.32 -19.15 10.10
N GLN A 514 6.72 -19.28 8.92
CA GLN A 514 7.35 -18.95 7.64
C GLN A 514 6.64 -17.81 6.89
N ALA A 515 5.59 -17.24 7.50
CA ALA A 515 4.78 -16.17 6.91
C ALA A 515 5.62 -14.94 6.59
N ALA A 516 5.48 -14.39 5.39
CA ALA A 516 6.23 -13.23 4.95
C ALA A 516 5.37 -12.37 4.05
N PHE A 517 5.30 -11.07 4.36
CA PHE A 517 4.64 -10.12 3.48
C PHE A 517 5.23 -10.23 2.07
N PRO A 518 4.41 -10.32 1.00
CA PRO A 518 4.87 -10.56 -0.35
C PRO A 518 6.04 -9.67 -0.74
N PHE A 519 7.20 -10.29 -0.96
CA PHE A 519 8.44 -9.62 -1.32
C PHE A 519 8.93 -8.55 -0.34
N PHE A 520 8.65 -8.69 0.95
CA PHE A 520 9.13 -7.74 1.96
C PHE A 520 9.50 -8.46 3.26
N ASP A 521 10.16 -9.62 3.11
CA ASP A 521 10.61 -10.46 4.23
C ASP A 521 11.68 -9.74 5.08
N VAL A 522 11.69 -10.07 6.37
CA VAL A 522 12.51 -9.44 7.40
C VAL A 522 13.59 -10.40 7.93
N PHE A 523 13.34 -11.71 7.84
CA PHE A 523 14.18 -12.73 8.48
C PHE A 523 15.39 -13.12 7.62
#